data_AF-Q2NW68-F1
#
_entry.id   AF-Q2NW68-F1
#
_cell.length_a   1.000
_cell.length_b   1.000
_cell.length_c   1.000
_cell.angle_alpha   90.00
_cell.angle_beta   90.00
_cell.angle_gamma   90.00
#
_symmetry.space_group_name_H-M   'P 1'
#
loop_
_entity.id
_entity.type
_entity.pdbx_description
1 polymer ?
#
loop_
_entity_poly.entity_id
_entity_poly.type
_entity_poly.pdbx_seq_one_letter_code
_entity_poly.pdbx_strand_id
1 'polypeptide(L)'
;MNAIIWPAQYQPGFTDNFVSNEVIAAGLDAADIWPWLNEAVRWPDYYTHAANVRFYDRSGPTLAPDVRFYFETFGFSVEAQVVEQAVPGAGLPGRLAWHG
;
A
#
# COMPACT_ATOMS: atom_id res chain seq x y z
N MET A 1 10.61 17.57 -4.64
CA MET A 1 9.86 16.39 -5.13
C MET A 1 10.11 15.26 -4.15
N ASN A 2 9.08 14.52 -3.74
CA ASN A 2 9.22 13.38 -2.84
C ASN A 2 9.44 12.10 -3.66
N ALA A 3 10.14 11.12 -3.10
CA ALA A 3 10.38 9.82 -3.73
C ALA A 3 10.13 8.67 -2.75
N ILE A 4 9.89 7.47 -3.28
CA ILE A 4 9.86 6.23 -2.52
C ILE A 4 11.27 5.95 -1.96
N ILE A 5 11.32 5.46 -0.72
CA ILE A 5 12.56 5.06 -0.05
C ILE A 5 12.69 3.55 -0.22
N TRP A 6 13.52 3.13 -1.17
CA TRP A 6 13.69 1.71 -1.46
C TRP A 6 14.77 1.10 -0.55
N PRO A 7 14.53 -0.09 0.03
CA PRO A 7 15.61 -0.93 0.53
C PRO A 7 16.59 -1.24 -0.61
N ALA A 8 17.89 -1.35 -0.30
CA ALA A 8 18.94 -1.44 -1.33
C ALA A 8 18.70 -2.55 -2.36
N GLN A 9 18.20 -3.71 -1.94
CA GLN A 9 17.91 -4.86 -2.80
C GLN A 9 16.65 -4.70 -3.67
N TYR A 10 15.79 -3.70 -3.39
CA TYR A 10 14.57 -3.40 -4.14
C TYR A 10 14.67 -2.07 -4.90
N GLN A 11 15.87 -1.48 -4.99
CA GLN A 11 16.11 -0.30 -5.80
C GLN A 11 15.73 -0.60 -7.27
N PRO A 12 14.96 0.27 -7.95
CA PRO A 12 14.61 0.10 -9.35
C PRO A 12 15.83 -0.17 -10.24
N GLY A 13 15.80 -1.28 -10.97
CA GLY A 13 16.90 -1.77 -11.80
C GLY A 13 17.72 -2.91 -11.19
N PHE A 14 17.51 -3.28 -9.92
CA PHE A 14 18.17 -4.42 -9.26
C PHE A 14 17.24 -5.63 -9.03
N THR A 15 16.02 -5.59 -9.56
CA THR A 15 15.01 -6.66 -9.49
C THR A 15 14.61 -7.12 -10.89
N ASP A 16 13.94 -8.27 -10.99
CA ASP A 16 13.50 -8.84 -12.28
C ASP A 16 12.43 -7.98 -12.99
N ASN A 17 11.67 -7.19 -12.23
CA ASN A 17 10.65 -6.30 -12.77
C ASN A 17 10.52 -5.02 -11.93
N PHE A 18 10.15 -3.92 -12.57
CA PHE A 18 9.84 -2.64 -11.94
C PHE A 18 8.68 -1.97 -12.68
N VAL A 19 7.66 -1.52 -11.94
CA VAL A 19 6.51 -0.77 -12.44
C VAL A 19 6.31 0.51 -11.63
N SER A 20 5.95 1.60 -12.31
CA SER A 20 5.67 2.90 -11.69
C SER A 20 4.42 3.52 -12.31
N ASN A 21 3.54 4.05 -11.47
CA ASN A 21 2.32 4.74 -11.87
C ASN A 21 2.21 6.05 -11.08
N GLU A 22 1.79 7.14 -11.75
CA GLU A 22 1.55 8.44 -11.13
C GLU A 22 0.23 9.02 -11.64
N VAL A 23 -0.58 9.56 -10.74
CA VAL A 23 -1.84 10.24 -11.05
C VAL A 23 -1.89 11.56 -10.31
N ILE A 24 -2.26 12.62 -11.03
CA ILE A 24 -2.49 13.95 -10.46
C ILE A 24 -3.99 14.23 -10.56
N ALA A 25 -4.64 14.41 -9.41
CA ALA A 25 -6.07 14.70 -9.33
C ALA A 25 -6.29 16.03 -8.59
N ALA A 26 -7.02 16.95 -9.23
CA ALA A 26 -7.31 18.25 -8.65
C ALA A 26 -8.41 18.17 -7.58
N GLY A 27 -8.30 18.99 -6.54
CA GLY A 27 -9.32 19.10 -5.49
C GLY A 27 -9.36 17.94 -4.49
N LEU A 28 -8.29 17.16 -4.40
CA LEU A 28 -8.14 16.08 -3.43
C LEU A 28 -6.88 16.29 -2.60
N ASP A 29 -7.02 16.17 -1.28
CA ASP A 29 -5.88 16.10 -0.38
C ASP A 29 -5.46 14.65 -0.13
N ALA A 30 -4.18 14.41 0.12
CA ALA A 30 -3.67 13.08 0.44
C ALA A 30 -4.37 12.47 1.68
N ALA A 31 -4.81 13.31 2.62
CA ALA A 31 -5.58 12.89 3.79
C ALA A 31 -6.96 12.32 3.43
N ASP A 32 -7.61 12.82 2.38
CA ASP A 32 -8.93 12.35 1.93
C ASP A 32 -8.83 10.93 1.32
N ILE A 33 -7.71 10.65 0.66
CA ILE A 33 -7.46 9.37 -0.01
C ILE A 33 -6.86 8.32 0.92
N TRP A 34 -6.17 8.76 1.99
CA TRP A 34 -5.43 7.87 2.88
C TRP A 34 -6.24 6.68 3.43
N PRO A 35 -7.49 6.82 3.90
CA PRO A 35 -8.27 5.68 4.39
C PRO A 35 -8.53 4.63 3.31
N TRP A 36 -8.69 5.05 2.05
CA TRP A 36 -8.91 4.14 0.93
C TRP A 36 -7.68 3.29 0.64
N LEU A 37 -6.47 3.85 0.82
CA LEU A 37 -5.22 3.10 0.68
C LEU A 37 -4.90 2.26 1.93
N ASN A 38 -5.01 2.84 3.12
CA ASN A 38 -4.51 2.28 4.38
C ASN A 38 -5.46 1.26 5.02
N GLU A 39 -6.74 1.23 4.66
CA GLU A 39 -7.70 0.22 5.10
C GLU A 39 -7.92 -0.80 3.98
N ALA A 40 -7.05 -1.82 3.93
CA ALA A 40 -7.02 -2.78 2.82
C ALA A 40 -8.36 -3.46 2.55
N VAL A 41 -9.21 -3.62 3.56
CA VAL A 41 -10.57 -4.17 3.43
C VAL A 41 -11.46 -3.40 2.44
N ARG A 42 -11.13 -2.14 2.12
CA ARG A 42 -11.86 -1.31 1.15
C ARG A 42 -11.42 -1.52 -0.29
N TRP A 43 -10.25 -2.12 -0.53
CA TRP A 43 -9.69 -2.26 -1.88
C TRP A 43 -10.66 -2.93 -2.87
N PRO A 44 -11.42 -3.98 -2.49
CA PRO A 44 -12.40 -4.59 -3.40
C PRO A 44 -13.53 -3.66 -3.84
N ASP A 45 -13.80 -2.57 -3.11
CA ASP A 45 -14.89 -1.63 -3.43
C ASP A 45 -14.58 -0.78 -4.66
N TYR A 46 -13.29 -0.55 -4.97
CA TYR A 46 -12.86 0.35 -6.03
C TYR A 46 -11.79 -0.23 -6.98
N TYR A 47 -11.15 -1.34 -6.61
CA TYR A 47 -10.18 -2.03 -7.44
C TYR A 47 -10.63 -3.47 -7.69
N THR A 48 -11.18 -3.70 -8.89
CA THR A 48 -11.84 -4.96 -9.27
C THR A 48 -10.94 -6.18 -9.27
N HIS A 49 -9.61 -5.99 -9.23
CA HIS A 49 -8.67 -7.09 -9.15
C HIS A 49 -8.28 -7.43 -7.71
N ALA A 50 -8.70 -6.69 -6.68
CA ALA A 50 -8.48 -7.05 -5.28
C ALA A 50 -9.65 -7.83 -4.68
N ALA A 51 -9.37 -8.88 -3.91
CA ALA A 51 -10.38 -9.67 -3.23
C ALA A 51 -9.88 -10.28 -1.91
N ASN A 52 -10.83 -10.80 -1.11
CA ASN A 52 -10.59 -11.68 0.02
C ASN A 52 -9.57 -11.17 1.07
N VAL A 53 -9.56 -9.87 1.33
CA VAL A 53 -8.62 -9.26 2.28
C VAL A 53 -8.84 -9.78 3.70
N ARG A 54 -7.77 -10.21 4.37
CA ARG A 54 -7.80 -10.75 5.74
C ARG A 54 -6.59 -10.27 6.52
N PHE A 55 -6.79 -10.00 7.80
CA PHE A 55 -5.70 -9.63 8.70
C PHE A 55 -5.40 -10.79 9.66
N TYR A 56 -4.13 -11.01 9.93
CA TYR A 56 -3.69 -11.98 10.94
C TYR A 56 -3.73 -11.37 12.34
N ASP A 57 -3.78 -12.21 13.37
CA ASP A 57 -3.65 -11.83 14.78
C ASP A 57 -4.65 -10.77 15.29
N ARG A 58 -5.80 -10.63 14.61
CA ARG A 58 -6.79 -9.55 14.86
C ARG A 58 -6.19 -8.14 14.73
N SER A 59 -5.12 -8.01 13.95
CA SER A 59 -4.59 -6.71 13.51
C SER A 59 -5.53 -6.05 12.49
N GLY A 60 -5.40 -4.75 12.29
CA GLY A 60 -6.27 -3.97 11.40
C GLY A 60 -7.28 -3.09 12.15
N PRO A 61 -8.18 -2.39 11.43
CA PRO A 61 -8.40 -2.47 9.98
C PRO A 61 -7.34 -1.74 9.13
N THR A 62 -6.45 -0.98 9.78
CA THR A 62 -5.39 -0.21 9.12
C THR A 62 -4.10 -1.01 8.96
N LEU A 63 -3.40 -0.77 7.85
CA LEU A 63 -2.07 -1.30 7.57
C LEU A 63 -1.00 -0.53 8.36
N ALA A 64 -0.76 -0.94 9.62
CA ALA A 64 0.30 -0.39 10.47
C ALA A 64 1.64 -1.15 10.30
N PRO A 65 2.79 -0.63 10.76
CA PRO A 65 4.05 -1.35 10.70
C PRO A 65 3.96 -2.75 11.31
N ASP A 66 4.61 -3.72 10.68
CA ASP A 66 4.63 -5.14 11.05
C ASP A 66 3.29 -5.88 10.97
N VAL A 67 2.20 -5.21 10.56
CA VAL A 67 0.93 -5.88 10.31
C VAL A 67 1.08 -6.88 9.17
N ARG A 68 0.70 -8.12 9.46
CA ARG A 68 0.57 -9.18 8.48
C ARG A 68 -0.86 -9.26 7.99
N PHE A 69 -1.02 -9.30 6.68
CA PHE A 69 -2.32 -9.42 6.03
C PHE A 69 -2.21 -10.24 4.75
N TYR A 70 -3.36 -10.68 4.28
CA TYR A 70 -3.55 -11.46 3.08
C TYR A 70 -4.51 -10.73 2.16
N PHE A 71 -4.29 -10.81 0.86
CA PHE A 71 -5.27 -10.45 -0.15
C PHE A 71 -5.04 -11.24 -1.43
N GLU A 72 -6.06 -11.31 -2.28
CA GLU A 72 -5.94 -11.87 -3.62
C GLU A 72 -5.89 -10.76 -4.66
N THR A 73 -5.00 -10.91 -5.64
CA THR A 73 -4.96 -10.03 -6.81
C THR A 73 -4.67 -10.78 -8.09
N PHE A 74 -5.40 -10.45 -9.17
CA PHE A 74 -5.30 -11.14 -10.47
C PHE A 74 -5.42 -12.68 -10.38
N GLY A 75 -6.16 -13.20 -9.39
CA GLY A 75 -6.31 -14.63 -9.15
C GLY A 75 -5.14 -15.28 -8.39
N PHE A 76 -4.17 -14.51 -7.90
CA PHE A 76 -3.07 -14.97 -7.08
C PHE A 76 -3.25 -14.56 -5.61
N SER A 77 -2.88 -15.45 -4.71
CA SER A 77 -2.77 -15.18 -3.28
C SER A 77 -1.49 -14.39 -2.97
N VAL A 78 -1.61 -13.32 -2.18
CA VAL A 78 -0.49 -12.52 -1.68
C VAL A 78 -0.48 -12.53 -0.16
N GLU A 79 0.63 -12.99 0.42
CA GLU A 79 0.92 -12.95 1.85
C GLU A 79 1.81 -11.75 2.15
N ALA A 80 1.28 -10.71 2.77
CA ALA A 80 1.95 -9.44 2.91
C ALA A 80 2.29 -9.07 4.37
N GLN A 81 3.42 -8.38 4.55
CA GLN A 81 3.79 -7.72 5.81
C GLN A 81 4.22 -6.28 5.56
N VAL A 82 3.62 -5.35 6.29
CA VAL A 82 3.91 -3.91 6.18
C VAL A 82 5.30 -3.60 6.73
N VAL A 83 6.12 -2.90 5.95
CA VAL A 83 7.48 -2.47 6.32
C VAL A 83 7.63 -0.95 6.43
N GLU A 84 6.73 -0.18 5.84
CA GLU A 84 6.69 1.28 5.97
C GLU A 84 5.25 1.74 6.08
N GLN A 85 4.97 2.62 7.04
CA GLN A 85 3.71 3.34 7.13
C GLN A 85 3.99 4.74 7.67
N ALA A 86 3.62 5.77 6.91
CA ALA A 86 3.60 7.15 7.35
C ALA A 86 2.29 7.81 6.90
N VAL A 87 1.51 8.36 7.83
CA VAL A 87 0.25 9.03 7.52
C VAL A 87 0.57 10.37 6.83
N PRO A 88 -0.14 10.77 5.76
CA PRO A 88 0.06 12.08 5.16
C PRO A 88 -0.24 13.19 6.18
N GLY A 89 0.53 14.27 6.10
CA GLY A 89 0.42 15.41 7.02
C GLY A 89 0.79 16.72 6.35
N ALA A 90 0.89 17.80 7.14
CA ALA A 90 1.16 19.15 6.64
C ALA A 90 2.47 19.22 5.82
N GLY A 91 2.34 19.12 4.49
CA GLY A 91 3.46 19.09 3.54
C GLY A 91 4.23 17.76 3.45
N LEU A 92 3.80 16.72 4.18
CA LEU A 92 4.45 15.41 4.17
C LEU A 92 3.60 14.39 3.40
N PRO A 93 4.21 13.61 2.48
CA PRO A 93 3.48 12.57 1.75
C PRO A 93 3.09 11.42 2.69
N GLY A 94 1.95 10.79 2.38
CA GLY A 94 1.64 9.48 2.93
C GLY A 94 2.55 8.42 2.30
N ARG A 95 2.98 7.43 3.09
CA ARG A 95 3.85 6.33 2.65
C ARG A 95 3.30 5.02 3.16
N LEU A 96 3.28 4.01 2.30
CA LEU A 96 2.89 2.66 2.65
C LEU A 96 3.71 1.70 1.79
N ALA A 97 4.37 0.74 2.42
CA ALA A 97 5.08 -0.32 1.73
C ALA A 97 4.93 -1.64 2.49
N TRP A 98 4.89 -2.74 1.75
CA TRP A 98 4.87 -4.11 2.27
C TRP A 98 5.70 -5.01 1.36
N HIS A 99 6.14 -6.15 1.88
CA HIS A 99 6.67 -7.26 1.08
C HIS A 99 5.69 -8.43 1.10
N GLY A 100 5.71 -9.26 0.05
CA GLY A 100 4.89 -10.47 -0.10
C GLY A 100 5.17 -11.21 -1.39
#